data_AF-A0A1H8WCC5-F1
#
_entry.id   AF-A0A1H8WCC5-F1
#
_cell.length_a   1.000
_cell.length_b   1.000
_cell.length_c   1.000
_cell.angle_alpha   90.00
_cell.angle_beta   90.00
_cell.angle_gamma   90.00
#
_symmetry.space_group_name_H-M   'P 1'
#
loop_
_entity.id
_entity.type
_entity.pdbx_description
1 polymer ?
#
loop_
_entity_poly.entity_id
_entity_poly.type
_entity_poly.pdbx_seq_one_letter_code
_entity_poly.pdbx_strand_id
1 'polypeptide(L)' 'MRHSSTRLTPTQQTAFEQIEQAVTTDEPFTHDTAIDWISAGDVEHSEAEALLEQLLLKGYLYETGTGLRITK' A
#
# COMPACT_ATOMS: atom_id res chain seq x y z
N MET A 1 17.77 1.40 -21.45
CA MET A 1 16.93 0.29 -20.96
C MET A 1 16.37 0.70 -19.61
N ARG A 2 15.06 0.95 -19.52
CA ARG A 2 14.40 1.46 -18.31
C ARG A 2 14.22 0.31 -17.33
N HIS A 3 15.09 0.19 -16.34
CA HIS A 3 14.77 -0.61 -15.16
C HIS A 3 13.75 0.18 -14.35
N SER A 4 12.48 0.09 -14.73
CA SER A 4 11.38 0.42 -13.84
C SER A 4 11.49 -0.60 -12.70
N SER A 5 12.20 -0.25 -11.64
CA SER A 5 12.33 -1.09 -10.45
C SER A 5 11.00 -1.06 -9.69
N THR A 6 9.96 -1.66 -10.29
CA THR A 6 8.69 -1.97 -9.62
C THR A 6 8.90 -2.93 -8.47
N ARG A 7 10.05 -3.61 -8.38
CA ARG A 7 10.40 -4.43 -7.21
C ARG A 7 10.20 -3.65 -5.90
N LEU A 8 9.36 -4.22 -5.04
CA LEU A 8 9.19 -3.81 -3.66
C LEU A 8 10.42 -4.25 -2.86
N THR A 9 10.84 -3.41 -1.91
CA THR A 9 11.76 -3.86 -0.84
C THR A 9 11.02 -4.86 0.07
N PRO A 10 11.72 -5.64 0.91
CA PRO A 10 11.05 -6.54 1.83
C PRO A 10 10.00 -5.84 2.70
N THR A 11 10.30 -4.66 3.24
CA THR A 11 9.35 -3.86 4.03
C THR A 11 8.14 -3.42 3.21
N GLN A 12 8.36 -2.96 1.97
CA GLN A 12 7.26 -2.57 1.08
C GLN A 12 6.39 -3.76 0.68
N GLN A 13 7.00 -4.93 0.48
CA GLN A 13 6.31 -6.17 0.18
C GLN A 13 5.42 -6.60 1.36
N THR A 14 5.95 -6.54 2.59
CA THR A 14 5.18 -6.84 3.80
C THR A 14 4.01 -5.86 3.97
N ALA A 15 4.23 -4.55 3.77
CA ALA A 15 3.16 -3.56 3.82
C ALA A 15 2.07 -3.83 2.77
N PHE A 16 2.47 -4.18 1.55
CA PHE A 16 1.52 -4.54 0.49
C PHE A 16 0.73 -5.80 0.83
N GLU A 17 1.38 -6.83 1.34
CA GLU A 17 0.72 -8.08 1.78
C GLU A 17 -0.27 -7.84 2.92
N GLN A 18 0.02 -6.92 3.84
CA GLN A 18 -0.90 -6.53 4.91
C GLN A 18 -2.18 -5.88 4.35
N ILE A 19 -2.03 -4.97 3.38
CA ILE A 19 -3.16 -4.37 2.68
C ILE A 19 -3.94 -5.45 1.91
N GLU A 20 -3.26 -6.31 1.15
CA GLU A 20 -3.91 -7.40 0.40
C GLU A 20 -4.70 -8.35 1.31
N GLN A 21 -4.17 -8.67 2.49
CA GLN A 21 -4.85 -9.54 3.46
C GLN A 21 -6.04 -8.85 4.14
N ALA A 22 -5.96 -7.54 4.37
CA ALA A 22 -7.03 -6.77 5.00
C ALA A 22 -8.16 -6.41 4.02
N VAL A 23 -7.86 -6.32 2.73
CA VAL A 23 -8.84 -6.07 1.68
C VAL A 23 -9.68 -7.33 1.43
N THR A 24 -10.83 -7.40 2.10
CA THR A 24 -11.76 -8.54 1.99
C THR A 24 -12.63 -8.51 0.72
N THR A 25 -12.79 -7.34 0.11
CA THR A 25 -13.66 -7.08 -1.05
C THR A 25 -12.95 -6.13 -2.02
N ASP A 26 -13.36 -6.06 -3.29
CA ASP A 26 -12.83 -5.10 -4.30
C ASP A 26 -13.30 -3.65 -4.07
N GLU A 27 -13.66 -3.34 -2.82
CA GLU A 27 -14.14 -2.04 -2.40
C GLU A 27 -12.96 -1.09 -2.17
N PRO A 28 -13.13 0.20 -2.52
CA PRO A 28 -12.11 1.19 -2.24
C PRO A 28 -11.98 1.42 -0.72
N PHE A 29 -10.75 1.64 -0.25
CA PHE A 29 -10.42 1.94 1.16
C PHE A 29 -9.78 3.32 1.30
N THR A 30 -9.71 3.88 2.51
CA THR A 30 -9.09 5.21 2.71
C THR A 30 -7.59 5.12 2.96
N HIS A 31 -6.89 6.24 2.82
CA HIS A 31 -5.48 6.35 3.22
C HIS A 31 -5.29 5.97 4.69
N ASP A 32 -6.08 6.55 5.59
CA ASP A 32 -6.00 6.23 7.02
C ASP A 32 -6.19 4.74 7.28
N THR A 33 -7.14 4.11 6.59
CA THR A 33 -7.39 2.66 6.71
C THR A 33 -6.16 1.86 6.25
N ALA A 34 -5.53 2.26 5.14
CA ALA A 34 -4.31 1.60 4.66
C ALA A 34 -3.15 1.78 5.63
N ILE A 35 -2.99 2.97 6.21
CA ILE A 35 -1.95 3.26 7.21
C ILE A 35 -2.17 2.43 8.47
N ASP A 36 -3.42 2.30 8.93
CA ASP A 36 -3.77 1.45 10.08
C ASP A 36 -3.42 -0.01 9.84
N TRP A 37 -3.70 -0.54 8.64
CA TRP A 37 -3.36 -1.91 8.27
C TRP A 37 -1.85 -2.16 8.22
N ILE A 38 -1.08 -1.21 7.68
CA ILE A 38 0.38 -1.29 7.66
C ILE A 38 0.94 -1.19 9.09
N SER A 39 0.44 -0.24 9.90
CA SER A 39 0.89 0.01 11.27
C SER A 39 0.60 -1.17 12.22
N ALA A 40 -0.42 -1.98 11.93
CA ALA A 40 -0.68 -3.24 12.64
C ALA A 40 0.51 -4.24 12.54
N GLY A 41 1.42 -4.02 11.58
CA GLY A 41 2.65 -4.75 11.35
C GLY A 41 3.85 -4.38 12.21
N ASP A 42 3.67 -3.60 13.28
CA ASP A 42 4.75 -3.11 14.15
C ASP A 42 5.68 -2.07 13.47
N VAL A 43 5.11 -1.27 12.58
CA VAL A 43 5.76 -0.07 11.99
C VAL A 43 5.10 1.20 12.51
N GLU A 44 5.91 2.25 12.69
CA GLU A 44 5.38 3.54 13.15
C GLU A 44 4.45 4.14 12.11
N HIS A 45 3.47 4.94 12.55
CA HIS A 45 2.49 5.58 11.67
C HIS A 45 3.14 6.41 10.54
N SER A 46 4.21 7.15 10.86
CA SER A 46 4.98 7.92 9.87
C SER A 46 5.73 7.03 8.87
N GLU A 47 6.17 5.84 9.30
CA GLU A 47 6.78 4.86 8.41
C GLU A 47 5.71 4.20 7.52
N ALA A 48 4.55 3.89 8.08
CA ALA A 48 3.41 3.35 7.34
C ALA A 48 2.91 4.31 6.26
N GLU A 49 2.83 5.62 6.56
CA GLU A 49 2.52 6.67 5.59
C GLU A 49 3.55 6.69 4.45
N ALA A 50 4.84 6.68 4.77
CA ALA A 50 5.90 6.64 3.77
C ALA A 50 5.84 5.35 2.91
N LEU A 51 5.53 4.20 3.50
CA LEU A 51 5.37 2.94 2.78
C LEU A 51 4.17 2.99 1.83
N LEU A 52 3.05 3.54 2.27
CA LEU A 52 1.85 3.73 1.44
C LEU A 52 2.15 4.61 0.23
N GLU A 53 2.82 5.74 0.42
CA GLU A 53 3.24 6.62 -0.68
C GLU A 53 4.16 5.89 -1.68
N GLN A 54 5.10 5.08 -1.20
CA GLN A 54 5.98 4.30 -2.08
C GLN A 54 5.20 3.27 -2.91
N LEU A 55 4.16 2.64 -2.34
CA LEU A 55 3.30 1.70 -3.06
C LEU A 55 2.48 2.40 -4.16
N LEU A 56 1.98 3.61 -3.88
CA LEU A 56 1.30 4.46 -4.86
C LEU A 56 2.23 4.88 -6.00
N LEU A 57 3.42 5.38 -5.68
CA LEU A 57 4.42 5.81 -6.66
C LEU A 57 4.88 4.66 -7.57
N LYS A 58 4.90 3.44 -7.05
CA LYS A 58 5.25 2.22 -7.79
C LYS A 58 4.05 1.61 -8.55
N GLY A 59 2.85 2.13 -8.35
CA GLY A 59 1.63 1.71 -9.03
C GLY A 59 1.03 0.39 -8.51
N TYR A 60 1.39 -0.04 -7.30
CA TYR A 60 0.77 -1.19 -6.64
C TYR A 60 -0.61 -0.84 -6.07
N LEU A 61 -0.78 0.44 -5.75
CA LEU A 61 -2.04 1.04 -5.35
C LEU A 61 -2.34 2.21 -6.29
N TYR A 62 -3.61 2.58 -6.39
CA TYR A 62 -4.03 3.78 -7.10
C TYR A 62 -5.21 4.44 -6.39
N GLU A 63 -5.26 5.77 -6.48
CA GLU A 63 -6.39 6.56 -6.01
C GLU A 63 -7.52 6.59 -7.05
N THR A 64 -8.74 6.44 -6.56
CA THR A 64 -9.98 6.66 -7.28
C THR A 64 -10.75 7.81 -6.61
N GLY A 65 -11.76 8.34 -7.29
CA GLY A 65 -12.65 9.35 -6.68
C GLY A 65 -13.38 8.88 -5.41
N THR A 66 -13.31 7.58 -5.08
CA THR A 66 -13.93 6.96 -3.91
C THR A 66 -12.94 6.41 -2.89
N GLY A 67 -11.63 6.50 -3.14
CA GLY A 67 -10.58 5.98 -2.26
C GLY A 67 -9.50 5.18 -3.00
N LEU A 68 -8.66 4.49 -2.24
CA LEU A 68 -7.56 3.66 -2.71
C LEU A 68 -8.03 2.28 -3.17
N ARG A 69 -7.34 1.74 -4.17
CA ARG A 69 -7.52 0.37 -4.67
C ARG A 69 -6.19 -0.29 -4.99
N ILE A 70 -6.18 -1.62 -4.95
CA ILE A 70 -5.05 -2.46 -5.34
C ILE A 70 -5.02 -2.62 -6.86
N THR A 71 -3.85 -2.44 -7.47
CA THR A 71 -3.62 -2.76 -8.88
C THR A 71 -3.51 -4.28 -9.03
N LYS A 72 -4.41 -4.90 -9.81
CA LYS A 72 -4.38 -6.33 -10.17
C LYS A 72 -3.64 -6.57 -11.49
#